data_AF-A0A7J3WP34-F1
#
_entry.id   AF-A0A7J3WP34-F1
#
_cell.length_a   1.000
_cell.length_b   1.000
_cell.length_c   1.000
_cell.angle_alpha   90.00
_cell.angle_beta   90.00
_cell.angle_gamma   90.00
#
_symmetry.space_group_name_H-M   'P 1'
#
loop_
_entity.id
_entity.type
_entity.pdbx_description
1 polymer ?
#
loop_
_entity_poly.entity_id
_entity_poly.type
_entity_poly.pdbx_seq_one_letter_code
_entity_poly.pdbx_strand_id
1 'polypeptide(L)'
;MGAYEIALAASNWSPVSIMPLARTQLALVTEEWNALSEQLPEEPSDEMTALIERIQEHMGNATGLANPIYASGQLSKALSLMGELSALLA
;
A
#
# COMPACT_ATOMS: atom_id res chain seq x y z
N MET A 1 24.46 29.13 19.71
CA MET A 1 24.24 27.97 18.81
C MET A 1 23.21 27.09 19.49
N GLY A 2 22.02 26.94 18.89
CA GLY A 2 20.82 26.46 19.57
C GLY A 2 20.64 24.95 19.50
N ALA A 3 20.10 24.36 20.57
CA ALA A 3 19.84 22.93 20.72
C ALA A 3 18.93 22.31 19.62
N TYR A 4 18.27 23.14 18.82
CA TYR A 4 17.42 22.71 17.70
C TYR A 4 18.19 22.11 16.53
N GLU A 5 19.46 22.50 16.32
CA GLU A 5 20.27 21.94 15.23
C GLU A 5 20.78 20.53 15.53
N ILE A 6 20.90 20.20 16.82
CA ILE A 6 21.39 18.89 17.28
C ILE A 6 20.29 17.81 17.17
N ALA A 7 19.01 18.19 17.30
CA ALA A 7 17.89 17.26 17.16
C ALA A 7 17.66 16.79 15.70
N LEU A 8 17.95 17.64 14.72
CA LEU A 8 17.91 17.28 13.30
C LEU A 8 19.08 16.36 12.90
N ALA A 9 20.26 16.53 13.51
CA ALA A 9 21.42 15.68 13.26
C ALA A 9 21.33 14.29 13.96
N ALA A 10 20.62 14.19 15.08
CA ALA A 10 20.37 12.92 15.78
C ALA A 10 19.21 12.10 15.17
N SER A 11 18.40 12.72 14.32
CA SER A 11 17.35 12.04 13.58
C SER A 11 17.96 11.44 12.32
N ASN A 12 18.29 10.15 12.37
CA ASN A 12 18.76 9.34 11.23
C ASN A 12 17.68 9.17 10.12
N TRP A 13 16.75 10.12 10.03
CA TRP A 13 15.61 10.14 9.12
C TRP A 13 16.04 10.79 7.81
N SER A 14 16.30 9.97 6.80
CA SER A 14 16.64 10.45 5.46
C SER A 14 15.41 10.35 4.56
N PRO A 15 14.83 11.47 4.09
CA PRO A 15 13.77 11.46 3.07
C PRO A 15 14.25 10.97 1.70
N VAL A 16 15.53 10.59 1.57
CA VAL A 16 16.21 10.26 0.31
C VAL A 16 15.89 8.83 -0.17
N SER A 17 15.25 7.98 0.63
CA SER A 17 14.98 6.57 0.28
C SER A 17 13.50 6.20 0.11
N ILE A 18 12.61 7.19 -0.06
CA ILE A 18 11.15 6.93 -0.16
C ILE A 18 10.80 6.23 -1.48
N MET A 19 11.52 6.49 -2.57
CA MET A 19 11.31 5.84 -3.87
C MET A 19 11.63 4.33 -3.87
N PRO A 20 12.80 3.87 -3.39
CA PRO A 20 13.07 2.45 -3.19
C PRO A 20 12.03 1.76 -2.31
N LEU A 21 11.63 2.40 -1.20
CA LEU A 21 10.60 1.88 -0.30
C LEU A 21 9.24 1.71 -1.00
N ALA A 22 8.76 2.75 -1.69
CA ALA A 22 7.50 2.70 -2.41
C ALA A 22 7.51 1.61 -3.51
N ARG A 23 8.65 1.37 -4.17
CA ARG A 23 8.81 0.28 -5.15
C ARG A 23 8.74 -1.10 -4.49
N THR A 24 9.44 -1.30 -3.36
CA THR A 24 9.36 -2.55 -2.62
C THR A 24 7.94 -2.82 -2.13
N GLN A 25 7.27 -1.80 -1.59
CA GLN A 25 5.88 -1.90 -1.17
C GLN A 25 4.97 -2.24 -2.35
N LEU A 26 5.12 -1.58 -3.50
CA LEU A 26 4.33 -1.87 -4.69
C LEU A 26 4.51 -3.33 -5.15
N ALA A 27 5.74 -3.85 -5.13
CA ALA A 27 6.01 -5.23 -5.47
C ALA A 27 5.29 -6.20 -4.52
N LEU A 28 5.36 -5.98 -3.21
CA LEU A 28 4.68 -6.79 -2.20
C LEU A 28 3.15 -6.74 -2.36
N VAL A 29 2.57 -5.55 -2.50
CA VAL A 29 1.12 -5.38 -2.70
C VAL A 29 0.65 -6.08 -3.97
N THR A 30 1.46 -6.05 -5.03
CA THR A 30 1.14 -6.72 -6.29
C THR A 30 1.19 -8.24 -6.17
N GLU A 31 2.17 -8.77 -5.44
CA GLU A 31 2.30 -10.20 -5.16
C GLU A 31 1.09 -10.72 -4.35
N GLU A 32 0.74 -10.02 -3.26
CA GLU A 32 -0.44 -10.32 -2.44
C GLU A 32 -1.73 -10.27 -3.27
N TRP A 33 -1.90 -9.22 -4.09
CA TRP A 33 -3.07 -9.09 -4.96
C TRP A 33 -3.21 -10.26 -5.94
N ASN A 34 -2.10 -10.69 -6.56
CA ASN A 34 -2.12 -11.81 -7.50
C ASN A 34 -2.55 -13.10 -6.79
N ALA A 35 -1.98 -13.37 -5.60
CA ALA A 35 -2.32 -14.56 -4.81
C ALA A 35 -3.79 -14.55 -4.36
N LEU A 36 -4.32 -13.39 -3.96
CA LEU A 36 -5.73 -13.20 -3.61
C LEU A 36 -6.66 -13.36 -4.80
N SER A 37 -6.29 -12.80 -5.95
CA SER A 37 -7.09 -12.86 -7.17
C SER A 37 -7.29 -14.29 -7.68
N GLU A 38 -6.30 -15.16 -7.49
CA GLU A 38 -6.38 -16.59 -7.83
C GLU A 38 -7.35 -17.36 -6.93
N GLN A 39 -7.67 -16.85 -5.74
CA GLN A 39 -8.56 -17.48 -4.77
C GLN A 39 -9.99 -16.93 -4.83
N LEU A 40 -10.25 -15.91 -5.65
CA LEU A 40 -11.57 -15.32 -5.76
C LEU A 40 -12.59 -16.33 -6.34
N PRO A 41 -13.80 -16.44 -5.76
CA PRO A 41 -14.86 -17.24 -6.33
C PRO A 41 -15.34 -16.67 -7.67
N GLU A 42 -15.93 -17.52 -8.52
CA GLU A 42 -16.51 -17.09 -9.81
C GLU A 42 -17.61 -16.04 -9.63
N GLU A 43 -18.37 -16.12 -8.53
CA GLU A 43 -19.38 -15.15 -8.12
C GLU A 43 -19.02 -14.56 -6.74
N PRO A 44 -18.24 -13.47 -6.69
CA PRO A 44 -17.97 -12.76 -5.44
C PRO A 44 -19.25 -12.09 -4.90
N SER A 45 -19.37 -12.01 -3.58
CA SER A 45 -20.47 -11.28 -2.94
C SER A 45 -20.37 -9.77 -3.22
N ASP A 46 -21.45 -9.03 -2.96
CA ASP A 46 -21.46 -7.57 -3.08
C ASP A 46 -20.38 -6.92 -2.20
N GLU A 47 -20.14 -7.48 -1.01
CA GLU A 47 -19.12 -7.01 -0.08
C GLU A 47 -17.70 -7.27 -0.62
N MET A 48 -17.45 -8.47 -1.16
CA MET A 48 -16.17 -8.79 -1.80
C MET A 48 -15.92 -7.92 -3.03
N THR A 49 -16.95 -7.69 -3.84
CA THR A 49 -16.88 -6.81 -5.03
C THR A 49 -16.52 -5.38 -4.62
N ALA A 50 -17.17 -4.84 -3.59
CA ALA A 50 -16.86 -3.51 -3.08
C ALA A 50 -15.41 -3.41 -2.52
N LEU A 51 -14.90 -4.47 -1.90
CA LEU A 51 -13.51 -4.54 -1.45
C LEU A 51 -12.54 -4.58 -2.64
N ILE A 52 -12.82 -5.40 -3.65
CA ILE A 52 -12.02 -5.52 -4.88
C ILE A 52 -11.91 -4.16 -5.58
N GLU A 53 -13.02 -3.45 -5.77
CA GLU A 53 -13.03 -2.13 -6.42
C GLU A 53 -12.18 -1.11 -5.65
N ARG A 54 -12.31 -1.07 -4.31
CA ARG A 54 -11.51 -0.16 -3.46
C ARG A 54 -10.03 -0.50 -3.46
N ILE A 55 -9.68 -1.79 -3.48
CA ILE A 55 -8.29 -2.25 -3.58
C ILE A 55 -7.69 -1.75 -4.89
N GLN A 56 -8.39 -1.97 -6.02
CA GLN A 56 -7.95 -1.53 -7.34
C GLN A 56 -7.82 0.00 -7.43
N GLU A 57 -8.76 0.75 -6.83
CA GLU A 57 -8.69 2.21 -6.75
C GLU A 57 -7.41 2.67 -6.03
N HIS A 58 -7.11 2.11 -4.85
CA HIS A 58 -5.92 2.46 -4.09
C HIS A 58 -4.62 2.08 -4.84
N MET A 59 -4.58 0.92 -5.50
CA MET A 59 -3.42 0.53 -6.32
C MET A 59 -3.23 1.43 -7.54
N GLY A 60 -4.31 1.84 -8.21
CA GLY A 60 -4.29 2.81 -9.31
C GLY A 60 -3.78 4.18 -8.86
N ASN A 61 -4.28 4.68 -7.73
CA ASN A 61 -3.84 5.94 -7.13
C ASN A 61 -2.37 5.92 -6.69
N ALA A 62 -1.85 4.76 -6.27
CA ALA A 62 -0.45 4.59 -5.91
C ALA A 62 0.49 4.66 -7.12
N THR A 63 0.05 4.17 -8.28
CA THR A 63 0.87 4.09 -9.51
C THR A 63 0.75 5.31 -10.40
N GLY A 64 -0.34 6.09 -10.29
CA GLY A 64 -0.58 7.29 -11.10
C GLY A 64 0.15 8.56 -10.64
N LEU A 65 0.76 8.58 -9.44
CA LEU A 65 1.32 9.80 -8.85
C LEU A 65 2.82 9.69 -8.56
N ALA A 66 3.55 10.77 -8.86
CA ALA A 66 5.00 10.88 -8.62
C ALA A 66 5.37 11.12 -7.14
N ASN A 67 4.39 11.17 -6.23
CA ASN A 67 4.65 11.39 -4.80
C ASN A 67 4.77 10.03 -4.07
N PRO A 68 5.97 9.63 -3.65
CA PRO A 68 6.21 8.31 -3.09
C PRO A 68 5.65 8.15 -1.66
N ILE A 69 5.44 9.24 -0.90
CA ILE A 69 4.77 9.19 0.42
C ILE A 69 3.29 8.88 0.22
N TYR A 70 2.64 9.59 -0.69
CA TYR A 70 1.24 9.35 -1.02
C TYR A 70 1.05 7.93 -1.57
N ALA A 71 1.91 7.50 -2.50
CA ALA A 71 1.88 6.14 -3.04
C ALA A 71 1.99 5.09 -1.94
N SER A 72 2.95 5.24 -1.02
CA SER A 72 3.11 4.33 0.13
C SER A 72 1.86 4.26 1.01
N GLY A 73 1.19 5.41 1.22
CA GLY A 73 -0.07 5.47 1.97
C GLY A 73 -1.22 4.78 1.27
N GLN A 74 -1.33 4.90 -0.06
CA GLN A 74 -2.32 4.19 -0.86
C GLN A 74 -2.07 2.68 -0.86
N LEU A 75 -0.82 2.26 -1.02
CA LEU A 75 -0.43 0.84 -0.97
C LEU A 75 -0.71 0.21 0.39
N SER A 76 -0.49 0.95 1.48
CA SER A 76 -0.83 0.48 2.83
C SER A 76 -2.34 0.25 3.00
N LYS A 77 -3.18 1.13 2.45
CA LYS A 77 -4.64 0.96 2.46
C LYS A 77 -5.08 -0.24 1.62
N ALA A 78 -4.49 -0.41 0.44
CA ALA A 78 -4.75 -1.57 -0.41
C ALA A 78 -4.45 -2.88 0.34
N LEU A 79 -3.30 -2.97 1.02
CA LEU A 79 -2.94 -4.13 1.85
C LEU A 79 -3.94 -4.39 2.99
N SER A 80 -4.40 -3.35 3.69
CA SER A 80 -5.42 -3.52 4.73
C SER A 80 -6.70 -4.15 4.18
N LEU A 81 -7.20 -3.65 3.05
CA LEU A 81 -8.41 -4.17 2.41
C LEU A 81 -8.21 -5.58 1.84
N MET A 82 -7.00 -5.90 1.34
CA MET A 82 -6.64 -7.27 0.95
C MET A 82 -6.72 -8.24 2.13
N GLY A 83 -6.33 -7.81 3.33
CA GLY A 83 -6.50 -8.59 4.55
C GLY A 83 -7.97 -8.84 4.91
N GLU A 84 -8.82 -7.82 4.73
CA GLU A 84 -10.29 -7.97 4.91
C GLU A 84 -10.87 -8.94 3.87
N LEU A 85 -10.49 -8.81 2.61
CA LEU A 85 -10.91 -9.71 1.54
C LEU A 85 -10.43 -11.15 1.78
N SER A 86 -9.20 -11.33 2.24
CA SER A 86 -8.66 -12.64 2.62
C SER A 86 -9.45 -13.28 3.76
N ALA A 87 -9.90 -12.49 4.75
CA ALA A 87 -10.72 -12.99 5.84
C ALA A 87 -12.12 -13.46 5.37
N LEU A 88 -12.63 -12.94 4.26
CA LEU A 88 -13.89 -13.40 3.65
C LEU A 88 -13.73 -14.65 2.78
N LEU A 89 -12.51 -14.97 2.35
CA LEU A 89 -12.18 -16.14 1.54
C LEU A 89 -11.83 -17.39 2.38
N ALA A 90 -11.50 -17.21 3.66
CA ALA A 90 -11.15 -18.27 4.60
C ALA A 90 -12.38 -18.96 5.20
#